data_AF-A0AAR2JBX3-F1
#
_entry.id   AF-A0AAR2JBX3-F1
#
_cell.length_a   1.000
_cell.length_b   1.000
_cell.length_c   1.000
_cell.angle_alpha   90.00
_cell.angle_beta   90.00
_cell.angle_gamma   90.00
#
_symmetry.space_group_name_H-M   'P 1'
#
loop_
_entity.id
_entity.type
_entity.pdbx_description
1 polymer ?
#
loop_
_entity_poly.entity_id
_entity_poly.type
_entity_poly.pdbx_seq_one_letter_code
_entity_poly.pdbx_strand_id
1 'polypeptide(L)'
;LCREEAAELSSLRPQLDAFGVPLYAVVKENIGMEIKNFKPYFNGEIFLDEKRGFYGPRERRMGLSGFLRAGVWRSGWRAFQNGYWGNVWGEGFVLGGVYVIGPRHQGVLLEHREMEFGDKVKASDVIQAVKRIQTEFLPLRLR
;
A
#
# COMPACT_ATOMS: atom_id res chain seq x y z
N LEU A 1 10.15 -6.28 -0.42
CA LEU A 1 8.70 -6.37 -0.71
C LEU A 1 8.01 -5.04 -0.42
N CYS A 2 7.84 -4.62 0.85
CA CYS A 2 7.17 -3.34 1.15
C CYS A 2 7.83 -2.11 0.49
N ARG A 3 9.16 -2.05 0.43
CA ARG A 3 9.90 -0.97 -0.27
C ARG A 3 9.67 -0.96 -1.78
N GLU A 4 9.56 -2.14 -2.38
CA GLU A 4 9.30 -2.27 -3.81
C GLU A 4 7.89 -1.81 -4.16
N GLU A 5 6.90 -2.25 -3.38
CA GLU A 5 5.51 -1.81 -3.55
C GLU A 5 5.35 -0.30 -3.30
N ALA A 6 6.01 0.23 -2.27
CA ALA A 6 6.02 1.66 -2.01
C ALA A 6 6.57 2.47 -3.18
N ALA A 7 7.68 2.03 -3.78
CA ALA A 7 8.27 2.68 -4.94
C ALA A 7 7.36 2.59 -6.17
N GLU A 8 6.71 1.45 -6.38
CA GLU A 8 5.75 1.25 -7.46
C GLU A 8 4.53 2.16 -7.32
N LEU A 9 3.90 2.22 -6.14
CA LEU A 9 2.80 3.15 -5.85
C LEU A 9 3.24 4.61 -5.98
N SER A 10 4.46 4.94 -5.54
CA SER A 10 5.03 6.28 -5.67
C SER A 10 5.26 6.69 -7.11
N SER A 11 5.54 5.74 -8.01
CA SER A 11 5.66 6.02 -9.44
C SER A 11 4.36 6.53 -10.07
N LEU A 12 3.21 6.24 -9.44
CA LEU A 12 1.89 6.71 -9.87
C LEU A 12 1.63 8.16 -9.49
N ARG A 13 2.49 8.78 -8.67
CA ARG A 13 2.29 10.13 -8.12
C ARG A 13 1.89 11.17 -9.16
N PRO A 14 2.55 11.30 -10.33
CA PRO A 14 2.17 12.29 -11.34
C PRO A 14 0.73 12.11 -11.84
N GLN A 15 0.27 10.86 -11.96
CA GLN A 15 -1.09 10.55 -12.39
C GLN A 15 -2.08 10.89 -11.27
N LEU A 16 -1.78 10.49 -10.03
CA LEU A 16 -2.63 10.81 -8.86
C LEU A 16 -2.79 12.33 -8.68
N ASP A 17 -1.71 13.08 -8.79
CA ASP A 17 -1.72 14.54 -8.69
C ASP A 17 -2.57 15.19 -9.80
N ALA A 18 -2.52 14.65 -11.03
CA ALA A 18 -3.38 15.11 -12.14
C ALA A 18 -4.88 14.90 -11.87
N PHE A 19 -5.23 13.88 -11.07
CA PHE A 19 -6.61 13.64 -10.61
C PHE A 19 -6.93 14.35 -9.28
N GLY A 20 -5.97 15.07 -8.67
CA GLY A 20 -6.12 15.72 -7.37
C GLY A 20 -6.24 14.74 -6.21
N VAL A 21 -5.71 13.52 -6.35
CA VAL A 21 -5.79 12.46 -5.34
C VAL A 21 -4.48 12.38 -4.56
N PRO A 22 -4.46 12.60 -3.23
CA PRO A 22 -3.25 12.48 -2.44
C PRO A 22 -2.85 11.02 -2.22
N LEU A 23 -1.55 10.78 -2.03
CA LEU A 23 -0.98 9.47 -1.71
C LEU A 23 -0.44 9.45 -0.27
N TYR A 24 -0.93 8.50 0.52
CA TYR A 24 -0.60 8.33 1.94
C TYR A 24 -0.16 6.90 2.25
N ALA A 25 0.82 6.75 3.15
CA ALA A 25 1.18 5.47 3.77
C ALA A 25 0.86 5.52 5.26
N VAL A 26 0.35 4.42 5.80
CA VAL A 26 0.09 4.26 7.24
C VAL A 26 0.92 3.11 7.76
N VAL A 27 1.85 3.39 8.67
CA VAL A 27 2.75 2.40 9.28
C VAL A 27 2.35 2.14 10.73
N LYS A 28 2.50 0.91 11.22
CA LYS A 28 2.14 0.52 12.59
C LYS A 28 3.21 0.82 13.64
N GLU A 29 4.46 0.94 13.21
CA GLU A 29 5.63 0.96 14.08
C GLU A 29 6.64 2.00 13.56
N ASN A 30 7.29 2.67 14.49
CA ASN A 30 8.48 3.48 14.24
C ASN A 30 9.65 2.90 15.03
N ILE A 31 10.03 1.66 14.71
CA ILE A 31 11.13 1.00 15.41
C ILE A 31 12.45 1.47 14.77
N GLY A 32 13.27 2.17 15.56
CA GLY A 32 14.60 2.62 15.15
C GLY A 32 14.58 3.51 13.90
N MET A 33 15.07 2.98 12.77
CA MET A 33 15.26 3.71 11.51
C MET A 33 14.27 3.30 10.41
N GLU A 34 13.25 2.48 10.71
CA GLU A 34 12.35 1.92 9.70
C GLU A 34 11.64 2.98 8.85
N ILE A 35 11.02 3.99 9.47
CA ILE A 35 10.35 5.07 8.73
C ILE A 35 11.38 5.85 7.90
N LYS A 36 12.55 6.16 8.48
CA LYS A 36 13.62 6.88 7.77
C LYS A 36 14.17 6.08 6.57
N ASN A 37 14.23 4.75 6.68
CA ASN A 37 14.67 3.86 5.61
C ASN A 37 13.56 3.56 4.58
N PHE A 38 12.29 3.78 4.94
CA PHE A 38 11.15 3.61 4.04
C PHE A 38 10.85 4.89 3.25
N LYS A 39 11.06 6.07 3.85
CA LYS A 39 10.80 7.38 3.24
C LYS A 39 11.38 7.57 1.83
N PRO A 40 12.62 7.12 1.49
CA PRO A 40 13.17 7.27 0.15
C PRO A 40 12.36 6.53 -0.94
N TYR A 41 11.58 5.52 -0.57
CA TYR A 41 10.78 4.71 -1.49
C TYR A 41 9.33 5.19 -1.58
N PHE A 42 8.90 6.13 -0.73
CA PHE A 42 7.52 6.58 -0.69
C PHE A 42 7.37 8.09 -0.91
N ASN A 43 6.89 8.46 -2.11
CA ASN A 43 6.67 9.84 -2.54
C ASN A 43 5.27 10.35 -2.10
N GLY A 44 5.02 10.26 -0.80
CA GLY A 44 3.79 10.69 -0.16
C GLY A 44 4.01 11.00 1.32
N GLU A 45 2.94 11.38 2.01
CA GLU A 45 2.98 11.54 3.46
C GLU A 45 2.86 10.18 4.13
N ILE A 46 3.58 10.02 5.24
CA ILE A 46 3.62 8.78 6.01
C ILE A 46 3.11 9.10 7.39
N PHE A 47 2.09 8.36 7.83
CA PHE A 47 1.48 8.48 9.14
C PHE A 47 1.80 7.25 9.97
N LEU A 48 2.09 7.46 11.26
CA LEU A 48 2.21 6.39 12.23
C LEU A 48 0.86 6.16 12.91
N ASP A 49 0.33 4.95 12.80
CA ASP A 49 -0.88 4.53 13.51
C ASP A 49 -0.51 3.83 14.81
N GLU A 50 -0.18 4.64 15.83
CA GLU A 50 0.24 4.16 17.15
C GLU A 50 -0.80 3.25 17.82
N LYS A 51 -2.08 3.51 17.55
CA LYS A 51 -3.21 2.74 18.11
C LYS A 51 -3.57 1.51 17.27
N ARG A 52 -2.92 1.33 16.12
CA ARG A 52 -3.19 0.26 15.15
C ARG A 52 -4.66 0.19 14.72
N GLY A 53 -5.36 1.33 14.69
CA GLY A 53 -6.77 1.40 14.31
C GLY A 53 -7.03 0.97 12.85
N PHE A 54 -6.14 1.34 11.93
CA PHE A 54 -6.22 0.94 10.51
C PHE A 54 -5.96 -0.55 10.28
N TYR A 55 -5.31 -1.21 11.24
CA TYR A 55 -5.03 -2.64 11.20
C TYR A 55 -6.21 -3.49 11.74
N GLY A 56 -7.24 -2.82 12.26
CA GLY A 56 -8.48 -3.42 12.74
C GLY A 56 -8.32 -4.20 14.06
N PRO A 57 -9.43 -4.71 14.62
CA PRO A 57 -9.41 -5.47 15.88
C PRO A 57 -8.67 -6.82 15.74
N ARG A 58 -8.46 -7.28 14.51
CA ARG A 58 -7.70 -8.50 14.18
C ARG A 58 -6.71 -8.22 13.08
N GLU A 59 -5.45 -8.08 13.45
CA GLU A 59 -4.36 -7.94 12.49
C GLU A 59 -4.27 -9.18 11.60
N ARG A 60 -4.14 -8.96 10.29
CA ARG A 60 -3.86 -10.02 9.34
C ARG A 60 -2.38 -10.34 9.42
N ARG A 61 -2.05 -11.46 10.06
CA ARG A 61 -0.66 -11.90 10.23
C ARG A 61 -0.42 -13.19 9.48
N MET A 62 0.74 -13.27 8.84
CA MET A 62 1.26 -14.49 8.30
C MET A 62 2.22 -15.10 9.33
N GLY A 63 2.05 -16.38 9.67
CA GLY A 63 3.00 -17.08 10.55
C GLY A 63 4.33 -17.37 9.85
N LEU A 64 5.30 -17.92 10.59
CA LEU A 64 6.61 -18.34 10.06
C LEU A 64 6.49 -19.31 8.86
N SER A 65 5.44 -20.13 8.82
CA SER A 65 5.14 -21.00 7.67
C SER A 65 4.84 -20.25 6.37
N GLY A 66 4.53 -18.95 6.44
CA GLY A 66 4.40 -18.10 5.27
C GLY A 66 5.67 -18.00 4.44
N PHE A 67 6.84 -18.10 5.09
CA PHE A 67 8.12 -18.18 4.39
C PHE A 67 8.30 -19.47 3.60
N LEU A 68 7.49 -20.51 3.79
CA LEU A 68 7.55 -21.73 2.96
C LEU A 68 6.77 -21.58 1.65
N ARG A 69 6.00 -20.50 1.48
CA ARG A 69 5.20 -20.31 0.27
C ARG A 69 6.06 -19.90 -0.91
N ALA A 70 5.91 -20.61 -2.02
CA ALA A 70 6.65 -20.34 -3.26
C ALA A 70 6.46 -18.91 -3.79
N GLY A 71 5.28 -18.31 -3.58
CA GLY A 71 5.00 -16.92 -3.96
C GLY A 71 5.89 -15.92 -3.23
N VAL A 72 6.09 -16.10 -1.92
CA VAL A 72 6.96 -15.25 -1.10
C VAL A 72 8.41 -15.31 -1.57
N TRP A 73 8.93 -16.51 -1.89
CA TRP A 73 10.28 -16.67 -2.44
C TRP A 73 10.44 -16.02 -3.82
N ARG A 74 9.47 -16.23 -4.72
CA ARG A 74 9.48 -15.63 -6.06
C ARG A 74 9.44 -14.10 -5.98
N SER A 75 8.61 -13.55 -5.10
CA SER A 75 8.53 -12.11 -4.87
C SER A 75 9.81 -11.58 -4.23
N GLY A 76 10.39 -12.29 -3.27
CA GLY A 76 11.67 -11.93 -2.65
C GLY A 76 12.82 -11.88 -3.65
N TRP A 77 12.92 -12.90 -4.51
CA TRP A 77 13.91 -12.95 -5.59
C TRP A 77 13.76 -11.79 -6.58
N ARG A 78 12.53 -11.48 -6.98
CA ARG A 78 12.22 -10.33 -7.85
C ARG A 78 12.64 -9.01 -7.23
N ALA A 79 12.28 -8.79 -5.97
CA ALA A 79 12.65 -7.58 -5.24
C ALA A 79 14.18 -7.43 -5.17
N PHE A 80 14.89 -8.53 -4.90
CA PHE A 80 16.35 -8.56 -4.88
C PHE A 80 16.96 -8.21 -6.25
N GLN A 81 16.45 -8.80 -7.35
CA GLN A 81 16.88 -8.45 -8.71
C GLN A 81 16.67 -6.97 -9.04
N ASN A 82 15.61 -6.37 -8.49
CA ASN A 82 15.30 -4.95 -8.65
C ASN A 82 16.03 -4.05 -7.63
N GLY A 83 17.00 -4.58 -6.88
CA GLY A 83 17.85 -3.81 -5.96
C GLY A 83 17.21 -3.49 -4.60
N TYR A 84 16.06 -4.08 -4.28
CA TYR A 84 15.40 -3.88 -2.99
C TYR A 84 15.90 -4.89 -1.96
N TRP A 85 16.57 -4.38 -0.93
CA TRP A 85 16.96 -5.17 0.22
C TRP A 85 15.83 -5.19 1.27
N GLY A 86 15.53 -6.39 1.78
CA GLY A 86 14.61 -6.56 2.90
C GLY A 86 15.31 -6.29 4.23
N ASN A 87 14.54 -5.83 5.22
CA ASN A 87 14.99 -5.80 6.61
C ASN A 87 14.26 -6.94 7.34
N VAL A 88 14.98 -7.73 8.14
CA VAL A 88 14.41 -8.76 9.03
C VAL A 88 14.11 -8.24 10.44
N TRP A 89 14.37 -6.94 10.68
CA TRP A 89 14.07 -6.27 11.94
C TRP A 89 12.66 -5.66 11.87
N GLY A 90 11.87 -5.89 12.92
CA GLY A 90 10.45 -5.56 13.01
C GLY A 90 9.59 -6.82 13.24
N GLU A 91 8.32 -6.65 13.60
CA GLU A 91 7.41 -7.79 13.78
C GLU A 91 7.22 -8.57 12.48
N GLY A 92 7.42 -7.96 11.30
CA GLY A 92 7.63 -8.63 10.00
C GLY A 92 6.51 -9.52 9.47
N PHE A 93 5.44 -9.74 10.25
CA PHE A 93 4.41 -10.74 10.00
C PHE A 93 3.07 -10.15 9.57
N VAL A 94 2.89 -8.82 9.65
CA VAL A 94 1.61 -8.18 9.33
C VAL A 94 1.50 -7.95 7.83
N LEU A 95 0.37 -8.37 7.25
CA LEU A 95 0.02 -8.18 5.84
C LEU A 95 -0.54 -6.78 5.63
N GLY A 96 -0.11 -6.15 4.53
CA GLY A 96 -0.52 -4.82 4.14
C GLY A 96 -1.83 -4.80 3.34
N GLY A 97 -2.09 -3.63 2.76
CA GLY A 97 -3.18 -3.43 1.83
C GLY A 97 -3.14 -2.03 1.22
N VAL A 98 -3.83 -1.88 0.10
CA VAL A 98 -3.96 -0.62 -0.63
C VAL A 98 -5.44 -0.30 -0.79
N TYR A 99 -5.80 0.95 -0.50
CA TYR A 99 -7.17 1.43 -0.62
C TYR A 99 -7.20 2.66 -1.52
N VAL A 100 -8.22 2.74 -2.38
CA VAL A 100 -8.62 3.98 -3.04
C VAL A 100 -9.96 4.40 -2.47
N ILE A 101 -10.00 5.54 -1.82
CA ILE A 101 -11.19 6.04 -1.10
C ILE A 101 -11.71 7.26 -1.85
N GLY A 102 -12.97 7.19 -2.28
CA GLY A 102 -13.65 8.30 -2.93
C GLY A 102 -14.11 9.37 -1.92
N PRO A 103 -14.30 10.62 -2.37
CA PRO A 103 -14.78 11.72 -1.53
C PRO A 103 -16.18 11.49 -0.97
N ARG A 104 -16.44 12.08 0.21
CA ARG A 104 -17.75 12.13 0.87
C ARG A 104 -18.36 10.73 1.07
N HIS A 105 -19.44 10.43 0.36
CA HIS A 105 -20.23 9.20 0.50
C HIS A 105 -19.89 8.15 -0.57
N GLN A 106 -18.88 8.40 -1.42
CA GLN A 106 -18.50 7.47 -2.48
C GLN A 106 -17.84 6.19 -1.91
N GLY A 107 -17.28 6.26 -0.71
CA GLY A 107 -16.76 5.09 0.00
C GLY A 107 -15.46 4.53 -0.62
N VAL A 108 -15.23 3.23 -0.45
CA VAL A 108 -14.02 2.56 -0.94
C VAL A 108 -14.22 2.07 -2.37
N LEU A 109 -13.41 2.58 -3.30
CA LEU A 109 -13.47 2.26 -4.73
C LEU A 109 -12.53 1.12 -5.13
N LEU A 110 -11.48 0.90 -4.34
CA LEU A 110 -10.57 -0.23 -4.44
C LEU A 110 -10.13 -0.63 -3.05
N GLU A 111 -10.18 -1.92 -2.78
CA GLU A 111 -9.59 -2.55 -1.61
C GLU A 111 -8.75 -3.73 -2.09
N HIS A 112 -7.43 -3.61 -1.95
CA HIS A 112 -6.50 -4.71 -2.15
C HIS A 112 -5.93 -5.10 -0.80
N ARG A 113 -6.19 -6.34 -0.39
CA ARG A 113 -5.70 -6.93 0.85
C ARG A 113 -4.62 -7.94 0.48
N GLU A 114 -3.38 -7.70 0.88
CA GLU A 114 -2.31 -8.68 0.65
C GLU A 114 -2.71 -10.02 1.27
N MET A 115 -2.67 -11.09 0.48
CA MET A 115 -2.91 -12.46 0.94
C MET A 115 -1.63 -13.15 1.42
N GLU A 116 -0.49 -12.71 0.89
CA GLU A 116 0.85 -13.11 1.27
C GLU A 116 1.86 -11.99 0.99
N PHE A 117 3.06 -12.08 1.55
CA PHE A 117 4.05 -11.02 1.36
C PHE A 117 4.41 -10.83 -0.12
N GLY A 118 4.29 -9.59 -0.60
CA GLY A 118 4.60 -9.25 -1.98
C GLY A 118 3.47 -9.56 -2.97
N ASP A 119 2.28 -9.90 -2.48
CA ASP A 119 1.03 -9.87 -3.23
C ASP A 119 0.59 -8.41 -3.45
N LYS A 120 1.23 -7.77 -4.44
CA LYS A 120 1.05 -6.34 -4.72
C LYS A 120 -0.23 -6.06 -5.49
N VAL A 121 -0.84 -4.90 -5.24
CA VAL A 121 -1.89 -4.36 -6.10
C VAL A 121 -1.32 -4.02 -7.48
N LYS A 122 -2.11 -4.19 -8.55
CA LYS A 122 -1.72 -3.74 -9.88
C LYS A 122 -1.90 -2.23 -10.01
N ALA A 123 -0.87 -1.55 -10.51
CA ALA A 123 -0.90 -0.12 -10.81
C ALA A 123 -2.11 0.29 -11.70
N SER A 124 -2.45 -0.54 -12.69
CA SER A 124 -3.60 -0.32 -13.56
C SER A 124 -4.92 -0.20 -12.79
N ASP A 125 -5.09 -1.01 -11.76
CA ASP A 125 -6.34 -1.11 -11.01
C ASP A 125 -6.49 0.10 -10.08
N VAL A 126 -5.37 0.57 -9.50
CA VAL A 126 -5.31 1.84 -8.75
C VAL A 126 -5.73 3.01 -9.64
N ILE A 127 -5.14 3.14 -10.83
CA ILE A 127 -5.46 4.24 -11.74
C ILE A 127 -6.91 4.16 -12.26
N GLN A 128 -7.43 2.97 -12.51
CA GLN A 128 -8.84 2.80 -12.87
C GLN A 128 -9.78 3.23 -11.74
N ALA A 129 -9.47 2.87 -10.49
CA ALA A 129 -10.27 3.29 -9.34
C ALA A 129 -10.22 4.82 -9.15
N VAL A 130 -9.04 5.43 -9.32
CA VAL A 130 -8.88 6.89 -9.27
C VAL A 130 -9.72 7.59 -10.34
N LYS A 131 -9.76 7.06 -11.56
CA LYS A 131 -10.60 7.64 -12.63
C LYS A 131 -12.10 7.63 -12.28
N ARG A 132 -12.58 6.62 -11.55
CA ARG A 132 -13.98 6.54 -11.10
C ARG A 132 -14.36 7.65 -10.11
N ILE A 133 -13.40 8.22 -9.38
CA ILE A 133 -13.63 9.35 -8.47
C ILE A 133 -14.27 10.53 -9.23
N GLN A 134 -13.75 10.87 -10.41
CA GLN A 134 -14.28 12.00 -11.19
C GLN A 134 -15.60 11.67 -11.90
N THR A 135 -15.74 10.46 -12.41
CA THR A 135 -16.93 10.04 -13.17
C THR A 135 -18.19 10.01 -12.31
N GLU A 136 -18.11 9.52 -11.08
CA GLU A 136 -19.24 9.43 -10.16
C GLU A 136 -19.53 10.75 -9.41
N PHE A 137 -18.66 11.76 -9.54
CA PHE A 137 -18.90 13.11 -9.00
C PHE A 137 -19.74 14.00 -9.95
N LEU A 138 -19.69 13.72 -11.26
CA LEU A 138 -20.44 14.40 -12.31
C LEU A 138 -21.98 14.14 -12.40
N PRO A 139 -22.59 13.06 -11.86
CA PRO A 139 -24.04 12.86 -11.96
C PRO A 139 -24.86 13.75 -11.03
N LEU A 140 -24.25 14.38 -10.02
CA LEU A 140 -24.95 15.17 -9.00
C LEU A 140 -25.05 16.68 -9.32
N ARG A 141 -24.45 17.16 -10.41
CA ARG A 141 -24.54 18.57 -10.82
C ARG A 141 -25.56 18.86 -11.93
N LEU A 142 -26.27 17.83 -12.42
CA LEU A 142 -27.25 17.96 -13.51
C LEU A 142 -28.68 17.54 -13.10
N ARG A 143 -29.05 17.69 -11.83
CA ARG A 143 -30.43 17.53 -11.36
C ARG A 143 -30.86 18.72 -10.53
#